data_AF-A0A834H0M1-F1
#
_entry.id   AF-A0A834H0M1-F1
#
_cell.length_a   1.000
_cell.length_b   1.000
_cell.length_c   1.000
_cell.angle_alpha   90.00
_cell.angle_beta   90.00
_cell.angle_gamma   90.00
#
_symmetry.space_group_name_H-M   'P 1'
#
loop_
_entity.id
_entity.type
_entity.pdbx_description
1 polymer ?
#
loop_
_entity_poly.entity_id
_entity_poly.type
_entity_poly.pdbx_seq_one_letter_code
_entity_poly.pdbx_strand_id
1 'polypeptide(L)'
;MTSFAFWCTLLVVGLKAANNAAAGFDYGSAVHKSLLFFEAQRSGKLPFNQRIKWRTDSGLHDGFLQGVDLVGGYYDAGDHVKFGLPMAFSVTMLSWGAIDFRQEIVGLKQMGHTLDAIKWGTDYFIKAHPHPNILWGQVGDGESDHYCWERAEDMSTPRTAYTLDPSNPGSDLAAETAAALASASLAFHPYNSAYSDLLLLHSKQLFSFADTFRGLYHDSIRCAKQSYPSSGYWDELLWAAAWLFRATKDVYYLKYVAKNAASMGGTEWAAREFSWDNKYAGIQILLSKADYMLGKNPKSVSYVVGYGQTYPVHVHHRGASIASVSVLHSSVGCLQGFDTWYRRPKANPNVIQGALVGGPTKNDNFSDDRSNYEQTEPTISASAPLVGLFSKLQSVTAGNSGPHPKVAPAPNPKSGIPVEFLHSITDTWTVGRTSYYRHKVIIKNVSQWLKILKPSSECSFVYIQGGPQAEISVQSYH
;
A
#
# COMPACT_ATOMS: atom_id res chain seq x y z
N MET A 1 -45.02 -61.57 -37.25
CA MET A 1 -43.80 -62.31 -37.65
C MET A 1 -42.74 -61.26 -37.97
N THR A 2 -42.01 -60.77 -36.95
CA THR A 2 -40.61 -61.19 -36.59
C THR A 2 -39.62 -60.77 -37.68
N SER A 3 -38.94 -59.61 -37.56
CA SER A 3 -37.76 -59.27 -36.71
C SER A 3 -36.46 -59.91 -37.19
N PHE A 4 -35.41 -59.10 -37.43
CA PHE A 4 -33.95 -59.32 -37.29
C PHE A 4 -33.23 -58.19 -38.09
N ALA A 5 -32.95 -57.00 -37.54
CA ALA A 5 -31.93 -56.65 -36.54
C ALA A 5 -30.47 -56.93 -37.00
N PHE A 6 -29.88 -55.98 -37.73
CA PHE A 6 -28.45 -55.88 -37.98
C PHE A 6 -27.76 -55.09 -36.86
N TRP A 7 -26.60 -55.57 -36.46
CA TRP A 7 -25.80 -55.12 -35.32
C TRP A 7 -25.37 -53.64 -35.40
N CYS A 8 -25.52 -52.93 -34.28
CA CYS A 8 -24.86 -51.66 -34.00
C CYS A 8 -23.87 -51.87 -32.84
N THR A 9 -22.58 -51.93 -33.14
CA THR A 9 -21.51 -51.79 -32.15
C THR A 9 -21.38 -50.32 -31.75
N LEU A 10 -21.89 -49.97 -30.57
CA LEU A 10 -21.71 -48.67 -29.93
C LEU A 10 -20.33 -48.65 -29.23
N LEU A 11 -19.37 -47.96 -29.86
CA LEU A 11 -18.12 -47.52 -29.24
C LEU A 11 -18.45 -46.30 -28.36
N VAL A 12 -18.62 -46.50 -27.06
CA VAL A 12 -18.69 -45.40 -26.09
C VAL A 12 -17.27 -44.90 -25.86
N VAL A 13 -16.85 -43.93 -26.68
CA VAL A 13 -15.69 -43.10 -26.35
C VAL A 13 -16.15 -42.09 -25.31
N GLY A 14 -15.84 -42.39 -24.04
CA GLY A 14 -15.93 -41.40 -22.97
C GLY A 14 -14.94 -40.27 -23.25
N LEU A 15 -15.40 -39.18 -23.85
CA LEU A 15 -14.69 -37.91 -23.80
C LEU A 15 -14.63 -37.50 -22.32
N LYS A 16 -13.48 -37.74 -21.68
CA LYS A 16 -13.07 -36.95 -20.53
C LYS A 16 -12.97 -35.52 -21.04
N ALA A 17 -13.99 -34.71 -20.75
CA ALA A 17 -13.87 -33.27 -20.81
C ALA A 17 -12.71 -32.90 -19.87
N ALA A 18 -11.54 -32.64 -20.44
CA ALA A 18 -10.49 -31.93 -19.76
C ALA A 18 -11.05 -30.53 -19.51
N ASN A 19 -11.59 -30.31 -18.30
CA ASN A 19 -11.79 -28.98 -17.77
C ASN A 19 -10.39 -28.34 -17.73
N ASN A 20 -10.04 -27.61 -18.79
CA ASN A 20 -9.01 -26.60 -18.73
C ASN A 20 -9.54 -25.48 -17.83
N ALA A 21 -9.46 -25.70 -16.52
CA ALA A 21 -9.43 -24.60 -15.58
C ALA A 21 -8.21 -23.77 -15.95
N ALA A 22 -8.43 -22.53 -16.39
CA ALA A 22 -7.35 -21.57 -16.56
C ALA A 22 -6.57 -21.53 -15.24
N ALA A 23 -5.30 -21.94 -15.27
CA ALA A 23 -4.46 -21.96 -14.08
C ALA A 23 -4.30 -20.53 -13.57
N GLY A 24 -5.00 -20.17 -12.50
CA GLY A 24 -4.81 -18.90 -11.82
C GLY A 24 -3.40 -18.83 -11.22
N PHE A 25 -2.81 -17.64 -11.18
CA PHE A 25 -1.52 -17.43 -10.53
C PHE A 25 -1.65 -17.51 -9.00
N ASP A 26 -0.65 -18.10 -8.32
CA ASP A 26 -0.57 -18.09 -6.85
C ASP A 26 -0.03 -16.75 -6.34
N TYR A 27 -0.95 -15.80 -6.15
CA TYR A 27 -0.63 -14.47 -5.64
C TYR A 27 -0.12 -14.48 -4.19
N GLY A 28 -0.48 -15.51 -3.39
CA GLY A 28 0.05 -15.67 -2.03
C GLY A 28 1.56 -15.97 -2.05
N SER A 29 1.99 -16.88 -2.92
CA SER A 29 3.43 -17.14 -3.15
C SER A 29 4.14 -15.90 -3.71
N ALA A 30 3.49 -15.10 -4.55
CA ALA A 30 4.09 -13.88 -5.08
C ALA A 30 4.38 -12.87 -3.97
N VAL A 31 3.40 -12.57 -3.10
CA VAL A 31 3.57 -11.67 -1.94
C VAL A 31 4.70 -12.16 -1.02
N HIS A 32 4.71 -13.46 -0.71
CA HIS A 32 5.76 -14.04 0.12
C HIS A 32 7.16 -13.82 -0.47
N LYS A 33 7.34 -14.06 -1.78
CA LYS A 33 8.62 -13.88 -2.47
C LYS A 33 9.01 -12.40 -2.60
N SER A 34 8.05 -11.50 -2.78
CA SER A 34 8.31 -10.05 -2.75
C SER A 34 8.86 -9.60 -1.39
N LEU A 35 8.35 -10.14 -0.28
CA LEU A 35 8.89 -9.83 1.05
C LEU A 35 10.28 -10.43 1.27
N LEU A 36 10.54 -11.62 0.73
CA LEU A 36 11.89 -12.22 0.73
C LEU A 36 12.90 -11.37 -0.07
N PHE A 37 12.46 -10.69 -1.13
CA PHE A 37 13.32 -9.75 -1.87
C PHE A 37 13.77 -8.59 -0.97
N PHE A 38 12.86 -7.96 -0.21
CA PHE A 38 13.28 -6.94 0.77
C PHE A 38 14.27 -7.49 1.80
N GLU A 39 14.07 -8.71 2.32
CA GLU A 39 15.07 -9.33 3.20
C GLU A 39 16.43 -9.52 2.53
N ALA A 40 16.45 -9.83 1.24
CA ALA A 40 17.66 -9.99 0.44
C ALA A 40 18.38 -8.67 0.17
N GLN A 41 17.70 -7.52 0.28
CA GLN A 41 18.27 -6.18 0.11
C GLN A 41 18.79 -5.55 1.43
N ARG A 42 18.58 -6.19 2.59
CA ARG A 42 18.96 -5.60 3.88
C ARG A 42 20.47 -5.32 3.96
N SER A 43 20.87 -4.10 4.29
CA SER A 43 22.22 -3.75 4.72
C SER A 43 22.32 -3.76 6.26
N GLY A 44 23.52 -3.85 6.81
CA GLY A 44 23.76 -3.84 8.25
C GLY A 44 23.81 -5.22 8.89
N LYS A 45 23.63 -5.25 10.21
CA LYS A 45 23.62 -6.48 11.00
C LYS A 45 22.27 -7.20 10.86
N LEU A 46 22.26 -8.38 10.24
CA LEU A 46 21.04 -9.12 9.96
C LEU A 46 20.47 -9.79 11.22
N PRO A 47 19.14 -9.93 11.33
CA PRO A 47 18.54 -10.56 12.50
C PRO A 47 18.77 -12.08 12.47
N PHE A 48 18.85 -12.70 13.65
CA PHE A 48 19.12 -14.15 13.77
C PHE A 48 18.06 -15.04 13.06
N ASN A 49 16.85 -14.53 12.89
CA ASN A 49 15.74 -15.19 12.22
C ASN A 49 15.62 -14.86 10.71
N GLN A 50 16.64 -14.22 10.10
CA GLN A 50 16.71 -13.94 8.67
C GLN A 50 16.45 -15.21 7.83
N ARG A 51 15.56 -15.10 6.83
CA ARG A 51 15.16 -16.25 6.00
C ARG A 51 16.09 -16.47 4.81
N ILE A 52 16.66 -15.39 4.27
CA ILE A 52 17.64 -15.43 3.18
C ILE A 52 18.99 -15.94 3.69
N LYS A 53 19.34 -17.19 3.34
CA LYS A 53 20.52 -17.90 3.88
C LYS A 53 21.85 -17.57 3.21
N TRP A 54 21.81 -16.93 2.05
CA TRP A 54 23.01 -16.54 1.30
C TRP A 54 23.46 -15.09 1.59
N ARG A 55 22.74 -14.37 2.46
CA ARG A 55 23.10 -13.04 2.96
C ARG A 55 23.64 -13.13 4.38
N THR A 56 24.61 -12.29 4.74
CA THR A 56 25.03 -12.06 6.13
C THR A 56 25.30 -10.57 6.38
N ASP A 57 25.81 -10.24 7.56
CA ASP A 57 26.15 -8.89 7.98
C ASP A 57 27.04 -8.17 6.96
N SER A 58 26.68 -6.93 6.61
CA SER A 58 27.41 -6.08 5.65
C SER A 58 27.25 -4.60 6.02
N GLY A 59 28.10 -3.71 5.50
CA GLY A 59 27.96 -2.26 5.77
C GLY A 59 28.01 -1.89 7.26
N LEU A 60 28.76 -2.65 8.08
CA LEU A 60 28.79 -2.51 9.54
C LEU A 60 29.48 -1.23 10.05
N HIS A 61 30.08 -0.47 9.15
CA HIS A 61 30.80 0.77 9.46
C HIS A 61 30.14 2.00 8.80
N ASP A 62 28.94 1.85 8.25
CA ASP A 62 28.19 2.94 7.62
C ASP A 62 28.03 4.12 8.58
N GLY A 63 28.55 5.28 8.19
CA GLY A 63 28.51 6.52 8.98
C GLY A 63 29.56 6.64 10.10
N PHE A 64 30.28 5.57 10.44
CA PHE A 64 31.20 5.54 11.59
C PHE A 64 32.28 6.62 11.53
N LEU A 65 32.92 6.79 10.37
CA LEU A 65 33.96 7.82 10.16
C LEU A 65 33.42 9.25 10.27
N GLN A 66 32.10 9.43 10.22
CA GLN A 66 31.41 10.71 10.27
C GLN A 66 30.67 10.92 11.60
N GLY A 67 30.88 10.02 12.57
CA GLY A 67 30.32 10.15 13.92
C GLY A 67 28.84 9.84 14.03
N VAL A 68 28.27 9.06 13.10
CA VAL A 68 26.86 8.68 13.09
C VAL A 68 26.71 7.17 12.87
N ASP A 69 25.74 6.52 13.52
CA ASP A 69 25.38 5.13 13.20
C ASP A 69 24.38 5.13 12.05
N LEU A 70 24.82 4.73 10.85
CA LEU A 70 23.96 4.53 9.69
C LEU A 70 23.87 3.06 9.29
N VAL A 71 24.22 2.12 10.17
CA VAL A 71 24.11 0.68 9.92
C VAL A 71 22.63 0.29 9.83
N GLY A 72 22.26 -0.43 8.77
CA GLY A 72 20.87 -0.82 8.48
C GLY A 72 20.39 -0.32 7.11
N GLY A 73 19.07 -0.34 6.91
CA GLY A 73 18.44 0.11 5.67
C GLY A 73 18.57 -0.90 4.53
N TYR A 74 18.22 -0.48 3.32
CA TYR A 74 18.22 -1.34 2.14
C TYR A 74 19.28 -0.88 1.13
N TYR A 75 19.98 -1.84 0.51
CA TYR A 75 20.62 -1.57 -0.78
C TYR A 75 19.53 -1.33 -1.83
N ASP A 76 19.80 -0.40 -2.74
CA ASP A 76 18.78 0.11 -3.64
C ASP A 76 18.36 -0.92 -4.70
N ALA A 77 19.32 -1.44 -5.45
CA ALA A 77 19.04 -2.33 -6.57
C ALA A 77 19.99 -3.55 -6.59
N GLY A 78 20.80 -3.70 -7.64
CA GLY A 78 21.85 -4.72 -7.72
C GLY A 78 23.21 -4.24 -7.20
N ASP A 79 23.29 -2.98 -6.78
CA ASP A 79 24.44 -2.30 -6.20
C ASP A 79 24.38 -2.32 -4.67
N HIS A 80 25.34 -1.66 -4.01
CA HIS A 80 25.37 -1.55 -2.54
C HIS A 80 25.23 -0.12 -2.02
N VAL A 81 24.80 0.81 -2.86
CA VAL A 81 24.49 2.16 -2.43
C VAL A 81 23.14 2.18 -1.72
N LYS A 82 23.05 2.97 -0.65
CA LYS A 82 21.80 3.25 0.06
C LYS A 82 21.28 4.60 -0.39
N PHE A 83 20.53 4.63 -1.49
CA PHE A 83 19.87 5.85 -1.97
C PHE A 83 18.62 6.14 -1.14
N GLY A 84 18.61 7.26 -0.40
CA GLY A 84 17.53 7.57 0.53
C GLY A 84 16.18 7.82 -0.14
N LEU A 85 16.15 8.45 -1.31
CA LEU A 85 14.91 8.86 -1.99
C LEU A 85 14.08 7.64 -2.45
N PRO A 86 14.61 6.72 -3.29
CA PRO A 86 13.89 5.51 -3.67
C PRO A 86 13.63 4.57 -2.49
N MET A 87 14.51 4.53 -1.48
CA MET A 87 14.25 3.75 -0.26
C MET A 87 13.05 4.30 0.52
N ALA A 88 12.95 5.62 0.70
CA ALA A 88 11.84 6.26 1.40
C ALA A 88 10.53 6.01 0.65
N PHE A 89 10.52 6.21 -0.67
CA PHE A 89 9.37 5.89 -1.51
C PHE A 89 8.92 4.42 -1.37
N SER A 90 9.88 3.48 -1.38
CA SER A 90 9.58 2.05 -1.20
C SER A 90 8.92 1.75 0.15
N VAL A 91 9.39 2.41 1.23
CA VAL A 91 8.80 2.27 2.57
C VAL A 91 7.41 2.90 2.64
N THR A 92 7.19 4.05 1.99
CA THR A 92 5.86 4.66 1.86
C THR A 92 4.89 3.70 1.17
N MET A 93 5.31 3.08 0.08
CA MET A 93 4.46 2.16 -0.71
C MET A 93 4.18 0.84 0.03
N LEU A 94 5.17 0.26 0.71
CA LEU A 94 4.96 -0.90 1.58
C LEU A 94 3.95 -0.58 2.69
N SER A 95 4.08 0.59 3.32
CA SER A 95 3.19 1.05 4.39
C SER A 95 1.78 1.28 3.88
N TRP A 96 1.63 1.93 2.73
CA TRP A 96 0.32 2.11 2.09
C TRP A 96 -0.34 0.75 1.82
N GLY A 97 0.39 -0.20 1.24
CA GLY A 97 -0.10 -1.56 1.01
C GLY A 97 -0.56 -2.24 2.30
N ALA A 98 0.21 -2.11 3.38
CA ALA A 98 -0.12 -2.69 4.68
C ALA A 98 -1.40 -2.11 5.32
N ILE A 99 -1.70 -0.83 5.06
CA ILE A 99 -2.88 -0.14 5.59
C ILE A 99 -4.13 -0.49 4.79
N ASP A 100 -4.07 -0.37 3.46
CA ASP A 100 -5.25 -0.47 2.61
C ASP A 100 -5.64 -1.92 2.30
N PHE A 101 -4.66 -2.83 2.28
CA PHE A 101 -4.87 -4.27 2.06
C PHE A 101 -4.60 -5.10 3.33
N ARG A 102 -4.86 -4.51 4.49
CA ARG A 102 -4.57 -5.10 5.80
C ARG A 102 -5.21 -6.49 5.95
N GLN A 103 -6.48 -6.63 5.54
CA GLN A 103 -7.24 -7.86 5.74
C GLN A 103 -6.67 -9.01 4.89
N GLU A 104 -6.29 -8.71 3.65
CA GLU A 104 -5.71 -9.64 2.69
C GLU A 104 -4.33 -10.10 3.14
N ILE A 105 -3.46 -9.17 3.55
CA ILE A 105 -2.10 -9.47 4.03
C ILE A 105 -2.15 -10.29 5.33
N VAL A 106 -3.11 -10.00 6.22
CA VAL A 106 -3.37 -10.83 7.42
C VAL A 106 -3.88 -12.22 7.03
N GLY A 107 -4.81 -12.32 6.09
CA GLY A 107 -5.33 -13.60 5.58
C GLY A 107 -4.23 -14.49 4.98
N LEU A 108 -3.24 -13.87 4.32
CA LEU A 108 -2.04 -14.55 3.79
C LEU A 108 -0.98 -14.87 4.86
N LYS A 109 -1.20 -14.48 6.13
CA LYS A 109 -0.24 -14.62 7.23
C LYS A 109 1.10 -13.93 6.94
N GLN A 110 1.10 -12.86 6.15
CA GLN A 110 2.31 -12.12 5.78
C GLN A 110 2.49 -10.81 6.57
N MET A 111 1.49 -10.38 7.36
CA MET A 111 1.52 -9.08 8.04
C MET A 111 2.75 -8.86 8.93
N GLY A 112 3.21 -9.89 9.66
CA GLY A 112 4.44 -9.79 10.44
C GLY A 112 5.66 -9.47 9.57
N HIS A 113 5.83 -10.20 8.46
CA HIS A 113 6.92 -9.97 7.51
C HIS A 113 6.80 -8.62 6.78
N THR A 114 5.58 -8.17 6.48
CA THR A 114 5.33 -6.84 5.93
C THR A 114 5.75 -5.74 6.91
N LEU A 115 5.36 -5.85 8.18
CA LEU A 115 5.78 -4.91 9.21
C LEU A 115 7.28 -4.97 9.44
N ASP A 116 7.92 -6.14 9.45
CA ASP A 116 9.37 -6.26 9.55
C ASP A 116 10.11 -5.57 8.38
N ALA A 117 9.55 -5.64 7.16
CA ALA A 117 10.10 -4.96 5.99
C ALA A 117 9.97 -3.43 6.13
N ILE A 118 8.81 -2.93 6.56
CA ILE A 118 8.62 -1.49 6.83
C ILE A 118 9.58 -1.04 7.94
N LYS A 119 9.62 -1.80 9.06
CA LYS A 119 10.43 -1.46 10.25
C LYS A 119 11.90 -1.33 9.91
N TRP A 120 12.43 -2.20 9.06
CA TRP A 120 13.84 -2.17 8.68
C TRP A 120 14.25 -0.85 8.01
N GLY A 121 13.37 -0.33 7.15
CA GLY A 121 13.57 0.98 6.52
C GLY A 121 13.36 2.13 7.51
N THR A 122 12.31 2.08 8.33
CA THR A 122 12.03 3.15 9.28
C THR A 122 13.02 3.25 10.44
N ASP A 123 13.58 2.13 10.91
CA ASP A 123 14.67 2.13 11.90
C ASP A 123 15.92 2.84 11.32
N TYR A 124 16.21 2.62 10.04
CA TYR A 124 17.29 3.32 9.35
C TYR A 124 16.99 4.83 9.22
N PHE A 125 15.77 5.22 8.85
CA PHE A 125 15.41 6.64 8.78
C PHE A 125 15.46 7.36 10.13
N ILE A 126 15.10 6.68 11.23
CA ILE A 126 15.26 7.23 12.58
C ILE A 126 16.74 7.50 12.88
N LYS A 127 17.62 6.55 12.57
CA LYS A 127 19.09 6.74 12.70
C LYS A 127 19.62 7.86 11.81
N ALA A 128 19.13 7.93 10.58
CA ALA A 128 19.51 8.93 9.59
C ALA A 128 18.97 10.34 9.91
N HIS A 129 18.01 10.48 10.81
CA HIS A 129 17.45 11.76 11.26
C HIS A 129 17.76 12.02 12.75
N PRO A 130 19.04 12.28 13.11
CA PRO A 130 19.47 12.45 14.50
C PRO A 130 19.04 13.79 15.12
N HIS A 131 18.77 14.80 14.28
CA HIS A 131 18.37 16.14 14.69
C HIS A 131 17.29 16.68 13.74
N PRO A 132 16.40 17.58 14.20
CA PRO A 132 15.19 17.99 13.46
C PRO A 132 15.42 18.51 12.04
N ASN A 133 16.60 19.07 11.75
CA ASN A 133 16.95 19.66 10.45
C ASN A 133 18.20 19.00 9.83
N ILE A 134 18.49 17.74 10.18
CA ILE A 134 19.64 16.99 9.62
C ILE A 134 19.15 15.62 9.18
N LEU A 135 19.29 15.31 7.88
CA LEU A 135 18.93 14.01 7.32
C LEU A 135 20.10 13.42 6.52
N TRP A 136 20.60 12.27 6.95
CA TRP A 136 21.57 11.47 6.19
C TRP A 136 20.87 10.78 5.03
N GLY A 137 21.08 11.30 3.82
CA GLY A 137 20.33 10.94 2.63
C GLY A 137 20.92 9.82 1.79
N GLN A 138 22.22 9.53 1.94
CA GLN A 138 22.89 8.50 1.15
C GLN A 138 24.09 7.91 1.89
N VAL A 139 24.36 6.62 1.68
CA VAL A 139 25.61 5.97 2.08
C VAL A 139 26.18 5.19 0.90
N GLY A 140 27.43 5.48 0.55
CA GLY A 140 28.08 4.99 -0.67
C GLY A 140 28.01 6.01 -1.81
N ASP A 141 28.99 5.95 -2.70
CA ASP A 141 29.04 6.74 -3.92
C ASP A 141 28.84 5.80 -5.12
N GLY A 142 27.86 6.12 -5.97
CA GLY A 142 27.44 5.24 -7.08
C GLY A 142 28.54 4.95 -8.09
N GLU A 143 29.40 5.92 -8.40
CA GLU A 143 30.48 5.71 -9.36
C GLU A 143 31.48 4.67 -8.82
N SER A 144 31.91 4.82 -7.56
CA SER A 144 32.84 3.88 -6.94
C SER A 144 32.23 2.49 -6.69
N ASP A 145 30.95 2.43 -6.27
CA ASP A 145 30.24 1.18 -6.01
C ASP A 145 30.06 0.39 -7.31
N HIS A 146 29.59 1.05 -8.37
CA HIS A 146 29.26 0.39 -9.65
C HIS A 146 30.51 -0.03 -10.44
N TYR A 147 31.69 0.50 -10.09
CA TYR A 147 32.96 0.02 -10.62
C TYR A 147 33.32 -1.39 -10.13
N CYS A 148 32.83 -1.80 -8.95
CA CYS A 148 33.17 -3.05 -8.29
C CYS A 148 32.00 -4.04 -8.32
N TRP A 149 32.21 -5.25 -8.81
CA TRP A 149 31.22 -6.33 -8.78
C TRP A 149 31.56 -7.35 -7.68
N GLU A 150 31.10 -7.09 -6.46
CA GLU A 150 31.44 -7.87 -5.27
C GLU A 150 30.19 -8.26 -4.47
N ARG A 151 30.37 -9.04 -3.40
CA ARG A 151 29.29 -9.31 -2.43
C ARG A 151 29.19 -8.15 -1.46
N ALA A 152 28.00 -7.82 -0.99
CA ALA A 152 27.79 -6.80 0.04
C ALA A 152 28.66 -7.02 1.29
N GLU A 153 28.88 -8.27 1.65
CA GLU A 153 29.66 -8.70 2.80
C GLU A 153 31.18 -8.44 2.65
N ASP A 154 31.68 -8.33 1.42
CA ASP A 154 33.10 -8.14 1.11
C ASP A 154 33.42 -6.73 0.61
N MET A 155 32.48 -5.78 0.76
CA MET A 155 32.60 -4.45 0.18
C MET A 155 33.94 -3.80 0.51
N SER A 156 34.65 -3.40 -0.53
CA SER A 156 35.99 -2.80 -0.45
C SER A 156 36.01 -1.34 -0.87
N THR A 157 34.91 -0.84 -1.44
CA THR A 157 34.75 0.55 -1.89
C THR A 157 34.43 1.50 -0.72
N PRO A 158 34.81 2.80 -0.83
CA PRO A 158 34.46 3.78 0.18
C PRO A 158 32.94 3.94 0.36
N ARG A 159 32.47 3.87 1.60
CA ARG A 159 31.04 4.03 1.97
C ARG A 159 30.75 5.36 2.64
N THR A 160 31.20 6.45 2.01
CA THR A 160 30.96 7.83 2.49
C THR A 160 29.47 8.09 2.66
N ALA A 161 29.05 8.64 3.80
CA ALA A 161 27.68 9.09 4.00
C ALA A 161 27.50 10.56 3.58
N TYR A 162 26.32 10.93 3.13
CA TYR A 162 26.00 12.29 2.69
C TYR A 162 24.76 12.78 3.43
N THR A 163 24.80 14.05 3.85
CA THR A 163 23.75 14.65 4.68
C THR A 163 23.10 15.84 4.00
N LEU A 164 21.85 16.07 4.36
CA LEU A 164 21.10 17.29 4.14
C LEU A 164 21.05 18.09 5.43
N ASP A 165 21.13 19.42 5.31
CA ASP A 165 21.07 20.37 6.42
C ASP A 165 20.48 21.71 5.93
N PRO A 166 20.28 22.74 6.78
CA PRO A 166 19.73 24.03 6.35
C PRO A 166 20.52 24.77 5.27
N SER A 167 21.83 24.52 5.17
CA SER A 167 22.72 25.11 4.15
C SER A 167 22.80 24.27 2.88
N ASN A 168 22.56 22.96 3.00
CA ASN A 168 22.54 21.98 1.92
C ASN A 168 21.19 21.23 1.94
N PRO A 169 20.08 21.88 1.52
CA PRO A 169 18.74 21.33 1.64
C PRO A 169 18.44 20.21 0.63
N GLY A 170 17.34 19.49 0.86
CA GLY A 170 16.81 18.48 -0.06
C GLY A 170 15.36 18.14 0.30
N SER A 171 14.43 19.00 -0.15
CA SER A 171 13.01 18.95 0.19
C SER A 171 12.32 17.70 -0.33
N ASP A 172 12.66 17.27 -1.54
CA ASP A 172 12.22 16.03 -2.18
C ASP A 172 12.49 14.84 -1.25
N LEU A 173 13.77 14.58 -0.94
CA LEU A 173 14.17 13.47 -0.07
C LEU A 173 13.62 13.61 1.37
N ALA A 174 13.71 14.80 1.97
CA ALA A 174 13.24 15.01 3.33
C ALA A 174 11.70 14.82 3.44
N ALA A 175 10.94 15.30 2.46
CA ALA A 175 9.49 15.13 2.45
C ALA A 175 9.07 13.70 2.11
N GLU A 176 9.72 12.99 1.18
CA GLU A 176 9.43 11.57 0.96
C GLU A 176 9.76 10.73 2.20
N THR A 177 10.85 11.04 2.91
CA THR A 177 11.17 10.38 4.20
C THR A 177 10.10 10.70 5.25
N ALA A 178 9.57 11.93 5.28
CA ALA A 178 8.44 12.27 6.13
C ALA A 178 7.17 11.48 5.76
N ALA A 179 6.88 11.31 4.47
CA ALA A 179 5.76 10.49 3.98
C ALA A 179 5.91 9.01 4.38
N ALA A 180 7.12 8.45 4.26
CA ALA A 180 7.44 7.09 4.66
C ALA A 180 7.18 6.86 6.15
N LEU A 181 7.63 7.77 7.00
CA LEU A 181 7.44 7.69 8.45
C LEU A 181 5.97 7.94 8.86
N ALA A 182 5.27 8.88 8.21
CA ALA A 182 3.85 9.13 8.47
C ALA A 182 2.98 7.93 8.07
N SER A 183 3.18 7.37 6.89
CA SER A 183 2.46 6.18 6.43
C SER A 183 2.80 4.96 7.30
N ALA A 184 4.07 4.72 7.62
CA ALA A 184 4.46 3.63 8.51
C ALA A 184 3.84 3.76 9.90
N SER A 185 3.70 4.98 10.44
CA SER A 185 3.06 5.20 11.74
C SER A 185 1.63 4.63 11.77
N LEU A 186 0.85 4.80 10.70
CA LEU A 186 -0.49 4.22 10.56
C LEU A 186 -0.45 2.70 10.48
N ALA A 187 0.51 2.12 9.75
CA ALA A 187 0.68 0.68 9.64
C ALA A 187 1.00 0.03 11.01
N PHE A 188 1.83 0.70 11.83
CA PHE A 188 2.21 0.23 13.17
C PHE A 188 1.20 0.56 14.27
N HIS A 189 0.35 1.57 14.10
CA HIS A 189 -0.57 2.03 15.16
C HIS A 189 -1.35 0.89 15.85
N PRO A 190 -1.91 -0.12 15.14
CA PRO A 190 -2.65 -1.22 15.76
C PRO A 190 -1.78 -2.24 16.52
N TYR A 191 -0.46 -2.20 16.34
CA TYR A 191 0.46 -3.25 16.80
C TYR A 191 1.55 -2.73 17.75
N ASN A 192 1.93 -1.46 17.62
CA ASN A 192 2.93 -0.79 18.45
C ASN A 192 2.71 0.74 18.40
N SER A 193 1.88 1.26 19.31
CA SER A 193 1.55 2.68 19.38
C SER A 193 2.76 3.55 19.75
N ALA A 194 3.64 3.09 20.64
CA ALA A 194 4.82 3.85 21.04
C ALA A 194 5.80 4.06 19.86
N TYR A 195 6.01 3.03 19.03
CA TYR A 195 6.80 3.17 17.82
C TYR A 195 6.08 4.03 16.77
N SER A 196 4.75 3.90 16.64
CA SER A 196 3.92 4.77 15.79
C SER A 196 4.11 6.27 16.14
N ASP A 197 4.08 6.61 17.42
CA ASP A 197 4.29 7.98 17.90
C ASP A 197 5.71 8.49 17.63
N LEU A 198 6.72 7.63 17.78
CA LEU A 198 8.10 7.94 17.43
C LEU A 198 8.24 8.25 15.94
N LEU A 199 7.64 7.44 15.07
CA LEU A 199 7.65 7.67 13.62
C LEU A 199 6.99 9.00 13.26
N LEU A 200 5.85 9.33 13.89
CA LEU A 200 5.18 10.62 13.70
C LEU A 200 6.04 11.80 14.13
N LEU A 201 6.81 11.69 15.23
CA LEU A 201 7.72 12.74 15.67
C LEU A 201 8.75 13.07 14.59
N HIS A 202 9.48 12.07 14.09
CA HIS A 202 10.47 12.27 13.04
C HIS A 202 9.82 12.76 11.74
N SER A 203 8.65 12.23 11.37
CA SER A 203 7.90 12.65 10.18
C SER A 203 7.54 14.15 10.20
N LYS A 204 7.01 14.65 11.32
CA LYS A 204 6.64 16.07 11.46
C LYS A 204 7.85 17.00 11.38
N GLN A 205 8.96 16.60 12.00
CA GLN A 205 10.21 17.35 11.98
C GLN A 205 10.79 17.41 10.56
N LEU A 206 10.88 16.27 9.86
CA LEU A 206 11.38 16.20 8.49
C LEU A 206 10.49 16.97 7.50
N PHE A 207 9.17 16.91 7.65
CA PHE A 207 8.27 17.75 6.85
C PHE A 207 8.53 19.24 7.09
N SER A 208 8.70 19.65 8.35
CA SER A 208 9.04 21.03 8.68
C SER A 208 10.38 21.45 8.09
N PHE A 209 11.41 20.59 8.17
CA PHE A 209 12.71 20.81 7.56
C PHE A 209 12.59 20.99 6.04
N ALA A 210 11.90 20.06 5.37
CA ALA A 210 11.71 20.07 3.91
C ALA A 210 10.97 21.31 3.41
N ASP A 211 9.92 21.76 4.11
CA ASP A 211 9.12 22.91 3.70
C ASP A 211 9.82 24.25 3.98
N THR A 212 10.63 24.30 5.06
CA THR A 212 11.34 25.51 5.50
C THR A 212 12.59 25.79 4.66
N PHE A 213 13.39 24.75 4.39
CA PHE A 213 14.66 24.88 3.66
C PHE A 213 14.53 24.20 2.30
N ARG A 214 14.12 24.97 1.29
CA ARG A 214 13.74 24.43 -0.02
C ARG A 214 14.91 24.22 -0.96
N GLY A 215 15.02 23.01 -1.52
CA GLY A 215 16.02 22.68 -2.53
C GLY A 215 15.91 21.23 -3.01
N LEU A 216 16.56 20.89 -4.13
CA LEU A 216 16.64 19.53 -4.64
C LEU A 216 17.76 18.78 -3.92
N TYR A 217 17.52 17.58 -3.41
CA TYR A 217 18.53 16.87 -2.63
C TYR A 217 19.80 16.58 -3.42
N HIS A 218 19.67 16.36 -4.74
CA HIS A 218 20.79 16.01 -5.60
C HIS A 218 21.71 17.21 -5.92
N ASP A 219 21.31 18.44 -5.58
CA ASP A 219 22.22 19.60 -5.64
C ASP A 219 23.15 19.64 -4.40
N SER A 220 22.67 19.09 -3.28
CA SER A 220 23.40 18.92 -2.01
C SER A 220 24.22 17.62 -2.00
N ILE A 221 23.63 16.50 -2.44
CA ILE A 221 24.25 15.19 -2.58
C ILE A 221 24.51 14.93 -4.07
N ARG A 222 25.54 15.58 -4.60
CA ARG A 222 25.79 15.65 -6.06
C ARG A 222 25.98 14.30 -6.75
N CYS A 223 26.56 13.33 -6.05
CA CYS A 223 26.74 11.97 -6.57
C CYS A 223 25.41 11.26 -6.87
N ALA A 224 24.31 11.63 -6.20
CA ALA A 224 23.00 11.04 -6.42
C ALA A 224 22.38 11.43 -7.77
N LYS A 225 22.81 12.57 -8.35
CA LYS A 225 22.25 13.13 -9.59
C LYS A 225 22.37 12.20 -10.80
N GLN A 226 23.37 11.34 -10.81
CA GLN A 226 23.60 10.39 -11.90
C GLN A 226 22.62 9.20 -11.87
N SER A 227 22.12 8.85 -10.69
CA SER A 227 21.27 7.67 -10.49
C SER A 227 19.81 8.04 -10.27
N TYR A 228 19.53 8.97 -9.35
CA TYR A 228 18.18 9.35 -8.93
C TYR A 228 18.01 10.88 -8.95
N PRO A 229 18.12 11.56 -10.11
CA PRO A 229 17.86 13.00 -10.18
C PRO A 229 16.38 13.27 -9.92
N SER A 230 16.08 14.32 -9.15
CA SER A 230 14.70 14.75 -8.91
C SER A 230 14.28 15.82 -9.92
N SER A 231 13.06 15.73 -10.43
CA SER A 231 12.45 16.74 -11.30
C SER A 231 11.82 17.91 -10.53
N GLY A 232 11.64 17.77 -9.21
CA GLY A 232 10.98 18.74 -8.35
C GLY A 232 10.77 18.19 -6.92
N TYR A 233 10.32 19.04 -6.01
CA TYR A 233 10.01 18.65 -4.63
C TYR A 233 8.58 19.01 -4.21
N TRP A 234 7.78 19.52 -5.15
CA TRP A 234 6.45 20.03 -4.86
C TRP A 234 5.45 18.89 -4.63
N ASP A 235 5.56 17.82 -5.40
CA ASP A 235 4.79 16.61 -5.17
C ASP A 235 5.17 15.96 -3.83
N GLU A 236 6.45 15.83 -3.47
CA GLU A 236 6.82 15.24 -2.18
C GLU A 236 6.29 16.05 -0.99
N LEU A 237 6.31 17.38 -1.07
CA LEU A 237 5.73 18.24 -0.01
C LEU A 237 4.22 18.00 0.13
N LEU A 238 3.47 17.96 -0.97
CA LEU A 238 2.03 17.68 -0.95
C LEU A 238 1.74 16.24 -0.49
N TRP A 239 2.55 15.29 -0.92
CA TRP A 239 2.47 13.88 -0.59
C TRP A 239 2.70 13.62 0.90
N ALA A 240 3.77 14.19 1.46
CA ALA A 240 4.07 14.13 2.88
C ALA A 240 2.96 14.77 3.72
N ALA A 241 2.47 15.94 3.32
CA ALA A 241 1.35 16.59 4.00
C ALA A 241 0.07 15.75 3.93
N ALA A 242 -0.24 15.12 2.80
CA ALA A 242 -1.40 14.23 2.68
C ALA A 242 -1.30 13.01 3.61
N TRP A 243 -0.12 12.39 3.71
CA TRP A 243 0.13 11.29 4.65
C TRP A 243 0.07 11.74 6.11
N LEU A 244 0.67 12.88 6.44
CA LEU A 244 0.62 13.47 7.78
C LEU A 244 -0.82 13.81 8.19
N PHE A 245 -1.63 14.36 7.28
CA PHE A 245 -3.06 14.55 7.54
C PHE A 245 -3.76 13.21 7.78
N ARG A 246 -3.50 12.21 6.93
CA ARG A 246 -4.12 10.89 7.07
C ARG A 246 -3.77 10.24 8.41
N ALA A 247 -2.52 10.38 8.87
CA ALA A 247 -2.01 9.80 10.09
C ALA A 247 -2.45 10.53 11.36
N THR A 248 -2.48 11.86 11.34
CA THR A 248 -2.70 12.68 12.54
C THR A 248 -4.10 13.25 12.67
N LYS A 249 -4.85 13.34 11.55
CA LYS A 249 -6.08 14.12 11.40
C LYS A 249 -5.93 15.61 11.69
N ASP A 250 -4.69 16.12 11.77
CA ASP A 250 -4.42 17.53 11.99
C ASP A 250 -4.75 18.34 10.72
N VAL A 251 -5.75 19.21 10.85
CA VAL A 251 -6.29 20.04 9.77
C VAL A 251 -5.24 21.01 9.21
N TYR A 252 -4.15 21.29 9.94
CA TYR A 252 -3.01 22.04 9.39
C TYR A 252 -2.52 21.44 8.07
N TYR A 253 -2.28 20.13 8.02
CA TYR A 253 -1.76 19.46 6.82
C TYR A 253 -2.77 19.45 5.68
N LEU A 254 -4.06 19.25 5.98
CA LEU A 254 -5.11 19.36 4.97
C LEU A 254 -5.18 20.78 4.37
N LYS A 255 -5.06 21.81 5.21
CA LYS A 255 -5.00 23.21 4.76
C LYS A 255 -3.75 23.50 3.95
N TYR A 256 -2.59 22.94 4.35
CA TYR A 256 -1.35 23.06 3.59
C TYR A 256 -1.55 22.52 2.17
N VAL A 257 -2.08 21.30 2.06
CA VAL A 257 -2.33 20.70 0.75
C VAL A 257 -3.35 21.52 -0.05
N ALA A 258 -4.50 21.88 0.54
CA ALA A 258 -5.52 22.66 -0.15
C ALA A 258 -5.02 24.04 -0.63
N LYS A 259 -4.14 24.68 0.15
CA LYS A 259 -3.55 25.99 -0.20
C LYS A 259 -2.54 25.88 -1.34
N ASN A 260 -1.73 24.82 -1.34
CA ASN A 260 -0.56 24.73 -2.22
C ASN A 260 -0.80 23.87 -3.47
N ALA A 261 -1.74 22.93 -3.44
CA ALA A 261 -1.91 21.91 -4.49
C ALA A 261 -2.10 22.48 -5.89
N ALA A 262 -2.87 23.56 -6.06
CA ALA A 262 -3.04 24.21 -7.36
C ALA A 262 -1.71 24.77 -7.90
N SER A 263 -1.04 25.63 -7.13
CA SER A 263 0.25 26.22 -7.52
C SER A 263 1.38 25.22 -7.70
N MET A 264 1.27 24.04 -7.08
CA MET A 264 2.26 22.97 -7.09
C MET A 264 1.89 21.82 -8.04
N GLY A 265 0.87 21.95 -8.91
CA GLY A 265 0.49 20.89 -9.86
C GLY A 265 -0.24 19.67 -9.27
N GLY A 266 -0.44 19.65 -7.94
CA GLY A 266 -1.10 18.60 -7.14
C GLY A 266 -2.46 18.12 -7.64
N THR A 267 -3.21 19.01 -8.28
CA THR A 267 -4.60 18.76 -8.74
C THR A 267 -4.79 19.02 -10.23
N GLU A 268 -3.75 19.47 -10.94
CA GLU A 268 -3.92 20.12 -12.25
C GLU A 268 -3.42 19.27 -13.43
N TRP A 269 -2.57 18.25 -13.19
CA TRP A 269 -1.94 17.48 -14.25
C TRP A 269 -2.44 16.02 -14.27
N ALA A 270 -2.71 15.50 -15.47
CA ALA A 270 -2.82 14.06 -15.67
C ALA A 270 -1.49 13.42 -15.27
N ALA A 271 -1.51 12.63 -14.19
CA ALA A 271 -0.33 11.92 -13.73
C ALA A 271 0.03 10.85 -14.78
N ARG A 272 1.06 11.13 -15.58
CA ARG A 272 1.58 10.22 -16.62
C ARG A 272 2.34 9.04 -16.03
N GLU A 273 2.71 9.13 -14.75
CA GLU A 273 3.45 8.12 -13.99
C GLU A 273 3.17 8.27 -12.48
N PHE A 274 3.46 7.21 -11.73
CA PHE A 274 3.51 7.23 -10.27
C PHE A 274 4.77 6.48 -9.83
N SER A 275 5.78 7.22 -9.36
CA SER A 275 7.14 6.70 -9.15
C SER A 275 7.83 7.48 -8.03
N TRP A 276 9.09 7.15 -7.74
CA TRP A 276 9.93 7.87 -6.78
C TRP A 276 10.21 9.34 -7.17
N ASP A 277 9.94 9.76 -8.41
CA ASP A 277 10.12 11.14 -8.91
C ASP A 277 8.80 11.90 -9.13
N ASN A 278 7.65 11.21 -9.13
CA ASN A 278 6.35 11.86 -9.37
C ASN A 278 5.21 11.23 -8.55
N LYS A 279 4.67 11.98 -7.58
CA LYS A 279 3.63 11.50 -6.63
C LYS A 279 2.22 12.02 -6.88
N TYR A 280 1.98 12.79 -7.94
CA TYR A 280 0.70 13.48 -8.14
C TYR A 280 -0.51 12.53 -8.19
N ALA A 281 -0.36 11.34 -8.78
CA ALA A 281 -1.39 10.31 -8.73
C ALA A 281 -1.72 9.92 -7.27
N GLY A 282 -0.69 9.60 -6.49
CA GLY A 282 -0.78 9.31 -5.05
C GLY A 282 -1.55 10.38 -4.27
N ILE A 283 -1.18 11.64 -4.48
CA ILE A 283 -1.79 12.81 -3.84
C ILE A 283 -3.27 12.92 -4.20
N GLN A 284 -3.62 12.85 -5.49
CA GLN A 284 -5.01 12.92 -5.94
C GLN A 284 -5.87 11.84 -5.29
N ILE A 285 -5.34 10.64 -5.09
CA ILE A 285 -6.02 9.54 -4.40
C ILE A 285 -6.25 9.89 -2.93
N LEU A 286 -5.20 10.28 -2.22
CA LEU A 286 -5.27 10.63 -0.79
C LEU A 286 -6.19 11.82 -0.53
N LEU A 287 -6.24 12.78 -1.47
CA LEU A 287 -7.04 14.00 -1.36
C LEU A 287 -8.43 13.91 -1.98
N SER A 288 -8.71 12.88 -2.77
CA SER A 288 -9.97 12.75 -3.50
C SER A 288 -11.16 12.87 -2.54
N LYS A 289 -11.83 14.02 -2.59
CA LYS A 289 -13.24 14.13 -2.25
C LYS A 289 -13.98 13.41 -3.35
N ALA A 290 -14.22 12.12 -3.18
CA ALA A 290 -14.93 11.28 -4.16
C ALA A 290 -16.15 11.97 -4.77
N ASP A 291 -16.87 12.74 -3.95
CA ASP A 291 -17.94 13.63 -4.36
C ASP A 291 -17.61 14.52 -5.58
N TYR A 292 -16.47 15.21 -5.62
CA TYR A 292 -16.08 16.09 -6.73
C TYR A 292 -15.85 15.32 -8.03
N MET A 293 -15.16 14.17 -7.94
CA MET A 293 -14.87 13.30 -9.09
C MET A 293 -16.12 12.59 -9.61
N LEU A 294 -17.08 12.32 -8.73
CA LEU A 294 -18.34 11.64 -9.03
C LEU A 294 -19.47 12.60 -9.45
N GLY A 295 -19.17 13.90 -9.58
CA GLY A 295 -20.09 14.89 -10.17
C GLY A 295 -20.51 16.05 -9.27
N LYS A 296 -20.06 16.14 -8.00
CA LYS A 296 -20.23 17.33 -7.15
C LYS A 296 -19.16 18.38 -7.44
N ASN A 297 -19.09 18.79 -8.71
CA ASN A 297 -18.28 19.90 -9.20
C ASN A 297 -19.20 20.94 -9.87
N PRO A 298 -18.72 22.18 -10.12
CA PRO A 298 -19.56 23.27 -10.67
C PRO A 298 -20.23 22.95 -12.01
N LYS A 299 -19.70 21.97 -12.76
CA LYS A 299 -20.24 21.53 -14.04
C LYS A 299 -21.19 20.33 -13.95
N SER A 300 -21.34 19.73 -12.76
CA SER A 300 -22.18 18.54 -12.55
C SER A 300 -21.80 17.36 -13.46
N VAL A 301 -20.51 17.19 -13.77
CA VAL A 301 -19.99 16.13 -14.64
C VAL A 301 -19.15 15.15 -13.84
N SER A 302 -19.42 13.85 -13.94
CA SER A 302 -18.54 12.81 -13.39
C SER A 302 -17.30 12.67 -14.26
N TYR A 303 -16.12 12.61 -13.65
CA TYR A 303 -14.86 12.31 -14.35
C TYR A 303 -14.56 10.80 -14.40
N VAL A 304 -15.43 9.97 -13.84
CA VAL A 304 -15.40 8.51 -13.95
C VAL A 304 -16.31 8.08 -15.11
N VAL A 305 -15.73 7.51 -16.16
CA VAL A 305 -16.44 7.18 -17.40
C VAL A 305 -17.50 6.11 -17.14
N GLY A 306 -18.75 6.39 -17.54
CA GLY A 306 -19.90 5.50 -17.35
C GLY A 306 -20.58 5.59 -15.97
N TYR A 307 -20.20 6.55 -15.12
CA TYR A 307 -20.80 6.81 -13.81
C TYR A 307 -21.45 8.20 -13.78
N GLY A 308 -22.63 8.35 -13.15
CA GLY A 308 -23.37 9.61 -13.07
C GLY A 308 -24.23 9.93 -14.31
N GLN A 309 -24.95 11.06 -14.31
CA GLN A 309 -25.83 11.46 -15.44
C GLN A 309 -25.05 12.04 -16.64
N THR A 310 -23.92 12.69 -16.38
CA THR A 310 -23.07 13.32 -17.39
C THR A 310 -21.62 12.92 -17.13
N TYR A 311 -20.94 12.39 -18.14
CA TYR A 311 -19.53 11.94 -18.07
C TYR A 311 -18.85 12.06 -19.45
N PRO A 312 -17.49 12.08 -19.54
CA PRO A 312 -16.77 12.14 -20.81
C PRO A 312 -17.07 10.98 -21.76
N VAL A 313 -17.34 11.27 -23.04
CA VAL A 313 -17.67 10.25 -24.06
C VAL A 313 -16.69 10.21 -25.23
N HIS A 314 -15.69 11.11 -25.27
CA HIS A 314 -14.64 11.18 -26.29
C HIS A 314 -13.23 10.90 -25.72
N VAL A 315 -13.14 9.91 -24.83
CA VAL A 315 -11.91 9.48 -24.13
C VAL A 315 -10.77 9.12 -25.12
N HIS A 316 -9.54 9.59 -24.87
CA HIS A 316 -8.32 9.25 -25.61
C HIS A 316 -7.90 7.80 -25.34
N HIS A 317 -8.63 6.84 -25.90
CA HIS A 317 -8.35 5.41 -25.71
C HIS A 317 -8.66 4.62 -26.99
N ARG A 318 -7.67 3.94 -27.56
CA ARG A 318 -7.77 3.23 -28.86
C ARG A 318 -8.87 2.16 -28.86
N GLY A 319 -8.93 1.32 -27.84
CA GLY A 319 -9.97 0.28 -27.72
C GLY A 319 -11.36 0.83 -27.41
N ALA A 320 -11.47 2.06 -26.92
CA ALA A 320 -12.77 2.71 -26.70
C ALA A 320 -13.25 3.41 -27.98
N SER A 321 -12.32 4.06 -28.69
CA SER A 321 -12.58 4.91 -29.84
C SER A 321 -12.79 4.16 -31.17
N ILE A 322 -12.25 2.95 -31.30
CA ILE A 322 -12.43 2.09 -32.49
C ILE A 322 -13.57 1.10 -32.23
N ALA A 323 -14.46 0.89 -33.20
CA ALA A 323 -15.55 -0.08 -33.05
C ALA A 323 -15.01 -1.46 -32.67
N SER A 324 -15.67 -2.12 -31.72
CA SER A 324 -15.30 -3.47 -31.29
C SER A 324 -15.21 -4.44 -32.47
N VAL A 325 -14.30 -5.41 -32.39
CA VAL A 325 -14.16 -6.51 -33.36
C VAL A 325 -15.46 -7.30 -33.54
N SER A 326 -16.33 -7.31 -32.52
CA SER A 326 -17.65 -7.96 -32.57
C SER A 326 -18.67 -7.22 -33.44
N VAL A 327 -18.39 -5.97 -33.82
CA VAL A 327 -19.26 -5.12 -34.66
C VAL A 327 -18.59 -4.85 -36.01
N LEU A 328 -17.28 -4.59 -35.99
CA LEU A 328 -16.46 -4.38 -37.17
C LEU A 328 -15.43 -5.51 -37.30
N HIS A 329 -15.77 -6.52 -38.09
CA HIS A 329 -14.95 -7.71 -38.27
C HIS A 329 -13.71 -7.49 -39.16
N SER A 330 -13.62 -6.36 -39.86
CA SER A 330 -12.46 -5.99 -40.68
C SER A 330 -11.35 -5.36 -39.83
N SER A 331 -10.10 -5.62 -40.20
CA SER A 331 -8.95 -5.01 -39.54
C SER A 331 -8.91 -3.50 -39.78
N VAL A 332 -8.65 -2.72 -38.72
CA VAL A 332 -8.37 -1.29 -38.82
C VAL A 332 -6.85 -1.10 -38.87
N GLY A 333 -6.33 -0.63 -40.00
CA GLY A 333 -4.89 -0.38 -40.17
C GLY A 333 -4.37 0.79 -39.32
N CYS A 334 -3.05 0.84 -39.09
CA CYS A 334 -2.40 1.84 -38.23
C CYS A 334 -2.76 3.29 -38.61
N LEU A 335 -2.55 3.68 -39.87
CA LEU A 335 -2.89 5.02 -40.37
C LEU A 335 -4.41 5.23 -40.49
N GLN A 336 -5.14 4.18 -40.88
CA GLN A 336 -6.60 4.20 -40.99
C GLN A 336 -7.28 4.50 -39.65
N GLY A 337 -6.68 4.07 -38.53
CA GLY A 337 -7.11 4.41 -37.17
C GLY A 337 -7.10 5.92 -36.90
N PHE A 338 -6.08 6.63 -37.37
CA PHE A 338 -5.99 8.08 -37.23
C PHE A 338 -7.02 8.81 -38.11
N ASP A 339 -7.18 8.37 -39.35
CA ASP A 339 -8.07 9.03 -40.32
C ASP A 339 -9.55 8.80 -40.00
N THR A 340 -9.90 7.59 -39.58
CA THR A 340 -11.31 7.17 -39.46
C THR A 340 -11.84 7.28 -38.03
N TRP A 341 -10.99 7.05 -37.03
CA TRP A 341 -11.42 6.88 -35.64
C TRP A 341 -10.88 7.93 -34.70
N TYR A 342 -9.62 8.38 -34.83
CA TYR A 342 -9.02 9.33 -33.89
C TYR A 342 -9.70 10.71 -33.93
N ARG A 343 -9.90 11.30 -35.13
CA ARG A 343 -10.52 12.63 -35.29
C ARG A 343 -12.04 12.60 -35.44
N ARG A 344 -12.66 11.44 -35.26
CA ARG A 344 -14.10 11.28 -35.46
C ARG A 344 -14.87 12.11 -34.41
N PRO A 345 -15.79 13.00 -34.81
CA PRO A 345 -16.52 13.89 -33.89
C PRO A 345 -17.65 13.18 -33.14
N LYS A 346 -17.88 11.89 -33.44
CA LYS A 346 -18.87 11.07 -32.73
C LYS A 346 -18.23 10.49 -31.46
N ALA A 347 -19.07 10.24 -30.47
CA ALA A 347 -18.71 9.54 -29.24
C ALA A 347 -17.99 8.22 -29.52
N ASN A 348 -17.17 7.80 -28.56
CA ASN A 348 -16.49 6.52 -28.61
C ASN A 348 -17.53 5.37 -28.76
N PRO A 349 -17.35 4.45 -29.73
CA PRO A 349 -18.28 3.34 -29.95
C PRO A 349 -18.32 2.34 -28.79
N ASN A 350 -17.24 2.25 -27.99
CA ASN A 350 -17.21 1.44 -26.78
C ASN A 350 -16.98 2.33 -25.56
N VAL A 351 -17.77 2.12 -24.50
CA VAL A 351 -17.60 2.83 -23.23
C VAL A 351 -16.56 2.09 -22.39
N ILE A 352 -15.44 2.75 -22.08
CA ILE A 352 -14.42 2.23 -21.17
C ILE A 352 -14.86 2.43 -19.71
N GLN A 353 -15.73 1.54 -19.24
CA GLN A 353 -16.36 1.66 -17.93
C GLN A 353 -15.34 1.71 -16.80
N GLY A 354 -15.52 2.67 -15.87
CA GLY A 354 -14.72 2.78 -14.65
C GLY A 354 -13.36 3.47 -14.81
N ALA A 355 -13.00 3.90 -16.02
CA ALA A 355 -11.75 4.63 -16.25
C ALA A 355 -11.83 6.07 -15.72
N LEU A 356 -10.76 6.49 -15.03
CA LEU A 356 -10.52 7.88 -14.66
C LEU A 356 -9.72 8.59 -15.75
N VAL A 357 -10.22 9.70 -16.27
CA VAL A 357 -9.51 10.57 -17.22
C VAL A 357 -8.75 11.69 -16.51
N GLY A 358 -7.80 12.33 -17.21
CA GLY A 358 -6.94 13.40 -16.68
C GLY A 358 -7.66 14.57 -15.99
N GLY A 359 -8.87 14.94 -16.45
CA GLY A 359 -9.73 15.91 -15.76
C GLY A 359 -9.63 17.36 -16.28
N PRO A 360 -10.27 18.33 -15.62
CA PRO A 360 -10.36 19.72 -16.08
C PRO A 360 -9.07 20.51 -15.84
N THR A 361 -8.92 21.63 -16.54
CA THR A 361 -7.92 22.66 -16.21
C THR A 361 -8.25 23.39 -14.90
N LYS A 362 -7.30 24.17 -14.38
CA LYS A 362 -7.44 25.00 -13.15
C LYS A 362 -8.66 25.92 -13.06
N ASN A 363 -9.29 26.27 -14.18
CA ASN A 363 -10.49 27.11 -14.24
C ASN A 363 -11.77 26.27 -14.45
N ASP A 364 -11.74 24.99 -14.07
CA ASP A 364 -12.80 23.98 -14.30
C ASP A 364 -13.17 23.78 -15.77
N ASN A 365 -12.32 24.21 -16.71
CA ASN A 365 -12.54 24.00 -18.14
C ASN A 365 -12.09 22.60 -18.54
N PHE A 366 -13.04 21.80 -18.99
CA PHE A 366 -12.84 20.46 -19.52
C PHE A 366 -13.29 20.43 -20.99
N SER A 367 -12.43 19.91 -21.87
CA SER A 367 -12.74 19.68 -23.28
C SER A 367 -12.75 18.18 -23.54
N ASP A 368 -13.95 17.63 -23.72
CA ASP A 368 -14.18 16.21 -24.06
C ASP A 368 -13.84 15.98 -25.54
N ASP A 369 -12.55 16.03 -25.85
CA ASP A 369 -11.98 15.81 -27.18
C ASP A 369 -10.91 14.70 -27.12
N ARG A 370 -11.01 13.72 -28.03
CA ARG A 370 -10.08 12.59 -28.11
C ARG A 370 -8.65 13.01 -28.40
N SER A 371 -8.43 14.18 -29.00
CA SER A 371 -7.10 14.73 -29.26
C SER A 371 -6.50 15.46 -28.06
N ASN A 372 -7.31 15.81 -27.06
CA ASN A 372 -6.89 16.45 -25.83
C ASN A 372 -6.45 15.42 -24.79
N TYR A 373 -5.35 14.72 -25.10
CA TYR A 373 -4.83 13.62 -24.27
C TYR A 373 -4.53 14.06 -22.82
N GLU A 374 -4.17 15.32 -22.59
CA GLU A 374 -3.93 15.86 -21.24
C GLU A 374 -5.17 15.77 -20.34
N GLN A 375 -6.38 15.85 -20.89
CA GLN A 375 -7.62 15.83 -20.12
C GLN A 375 -8.41 14.53 -20.30
N THR A 376 -8.31 13.89 -21.46
CA THR A 376 -9.18 12.76 -21.84
C THR A 376 -8.46 11.41 -21.86
N GLU A 377 -7.16 11.33 -21.55
CA GLU A 377 -6.44 10.05 -21.46
C GLU A 377 -6.73 9.34 -20.12
N PRO A 378 -7.22 8.08 -20.16
CA PRO A 378 -7.38 7.27 -18.97
C PRO A 378 -6.13 6.43 -18.71
N THR A 379 -5.69 6.36 -17.46
CA THR A 379 -4.56 5.50 -17.07
C THR A 379 -4.96 4.48 -16.02
N ILE A 380 -4.30 3.32 -16.06
CA ILE A 380 -4.45 2.28 -15.05
C ILE A 380 -3.98 2.77 -13.67
N SER A 381 -2.97 3.65 -13.63
CA SER A 381 -2.46 4.27 -12.41
C SER A 381 -3.47 5.23 -11.77
N ALA A 382 -4.19 6.02 -12.58
CA ALA A 382 -5.26 6.89 -12.10
C ALA A 382 -6.51 6.10 -11.66
N SER A 383 -6.78 4.95 -12.30
CA SER A 383 -8.02 4.18 -12.06
C SER A 383 -7.89 3.11 -10.96
N ALA A 384 -6.73 2.49 -10.79
CA ALA A 384 -6.47 1.47 -9.76
C ALA A 384 -6.92 1.85 -8.32
N PRO A 385 -6.72 3.09 -7.86
CA PRO A 385 -7.08 3.50 -6.51
C PRO A 385 -8.59 3.71 -6.32
N LEU A 386 -9.34 3.92 -7.39
CA LEU A 386 -10.78 4.11 -7.34
C LEU A 386 -11.50 2.87 -6.81
N VAL A 387 -10.94 1.68 -7.01
CA VAL A 387 -11.49 0.41 -6.52
C VAL A 387 -11.59 0.41 -4.99
N GLY A 388 -10.52 0.81 -4.29
CA GLY A 388 -10.49 0.91 -2.83
C GLY A 388 -11.41 2.02 -2.31
N LEU A 389 -11.40 3.18 -2.98
CA LEU A 389 -12.24 4.32 -2.65
C LEU A 389 -13.74 4.00 -2.74
N PHE A 390 -14.18 3.41 -3.86
CA PHE A 390 -15.61 3.07 -4.05
C PHE A 390 -16.07 1.96 -3.11
N SER A 391 -15.20 0.99 -2.82
CA SER A 391 -15.49 -0.05 -1.83
C SER A 391 -15.72 0.55 -0.44
N LYS A 392 -14.92 1.55 -0.05
CA LYS A 392 -15.09 2.27 1.22
C LYS A 392 -16.37 3.11 1.23
N LEU A 393 -16.68 3.84 0.16
CA LEU A 393 -17.86 4.69 0.08
C LEU A 393 -19.16 3.88 0.11
N GLN A 394 -19.21 2.73 -0.57
CA GLN A 394 -20.36 1.82 -0.51
C GLN A 394 -20.66 1.36 0.93
N SER A 395 -19.61 1.11 1.73
CA SER A 395 -19.76 0.72 3.14
C SER A 395 -20.27 1.85 4.05
N VAL A 396 -20.06 3.11 3.65
CA VAL A 396 -20.46 4.30 4.41
C VAL A 396 -21.86 4.80 4.01
N THR A 397 -22.28 4.60 2.76
CA THR A 397 -23.60 5.01 2.25
C THR A 397 -24.70 4.00 2.51
N ALA A 398 -24.37 2.70 2.68
CA ALA A 398 -25.33 1.64 3.01
C ALA A 398 -25.97 1.77 4.40
N GLY A 399 -25.52 2.71 5.24
CA GLY A 399 -26.13 3.02 6.53
C GLY A 399 -27.38 3.89 6.48
N ASN A 400 -27.79 4.43 5.31
CA ASN A 400 -28.79 5.50 5.26
C ASN A 400 -29.82 5.49 4.11
N SER A 401 -30.11 4.36 3.46
CA SER A 401 -31.23 4.29 2.50
C SER A 401 -31.97 2.96 2.52
N GLY A 402 -33.31 3.05 2.59
CA GLY A 402 -34.27 1.95 2.62
C GLY A 402 -34.34 1.09 1.34
N PRO A 403 -35.29 0.15 1.26
CA PRO A 403 -35.07 -1.15 0.62
C PRO A 403 -35.26 -1.15 -0.90
N HIS A 404 -34.34 -1.78 -1.61
CA HIS A 404 -34.46 -2.18 -3.02
C HIS A 404 -34.05 -3.67 -3.20
N PRO A 405 -34.42 -4.32 -4.33
CA PRO A 405 -35.06 -5.64 -4.36
C PRO A 405 -34.23 -6.79 -3.79
N LYS A 406 -34.93 -7.69 -3.10
CA LYS A 406 -34.40 -8.95 -2.55
C LYS A 406 -33.82 -9.83 -3.66
N VAL A 407 -32.49 -9.90 -3.72
CA VAL A 407 -31.80 -11.10 -4.18
C VAL A 407 -31.94 -12.16 -3.08
N ALA A 408 -32.28 -13.39 -3.46
CA ALA A 408 -32.57 -14.48 -2.54
C ALA A 408 -31.44 -14.65 -1.50
N PRO A 409 -31.76 -14.80 -0.20
CA PRO A 409 -30.75 -14.90 0.83
C PRO A 409 -29.98 -16.22 0.68
N ALA A 410 -28.66 -16.13 0.63
CA ALA A 410 -27.81 -17.26 0.99
C ALA A 410 -28.15 -17.70 2.43
N PRO A 411 -28.14 -19.00 2.75
CA PRO A 411 -28.56 -19.49 4.05
C PRO A 411 -27.71 -18.86 5.16
N ASN A 412 -28.39 -18.20 6.11
CA ASN A 412 -27.78 -17.63 7.30
C ASN A 412 -27.08 -18.73 8.12
N PRO A 413 -25.77 -18.64 8.38
CA PRO A 413 -25.19 -19.36 9.51
C PRO A 413 -25.71 -18.68 10.78
N LYS A 414 -26.40 -19.44 11.62
CA LYS A 414 -26.85 -18.94 12.93
C LYS A 414 -25.65 -18.38 13.70
N SER A 415 -25.76 -17.12 14.09
CA SER A 415 -24.91 -16.48 15.08
C SER A 415 -25.00 -17.26 16.39
N GLY A 416 -23.89 -17.89 16.77
CA GLY A 416 -23.68 -18.51 18.06
C GLY A 416 -22.17 -18.57 18.29
N ILE A 417 -21.70 -17.89 19.34
CA ILE A 417 -20.31 -17.95 19.76
C ILE A 417 -20.01 -19.43 20.07
N PRO A 418 -19.00 -20.07 19.45
CA PRO A 418 -18.85 -21.53 19.49
C PRO A 418 -18.27 -22.07 20.81
N VAL A 419 -18.04 -21.22 21.81
CA VAL A 419 -17.33 -21.56 23.05
C VAL A 419 -18.03 -20.91 24.26
N GLU A 420 -18.28 -21.71 25.30
CA GLU A 420 -18.81 -21.27 26.59
C GLU A 420 -17.74 -21.41 27.68
N PHE A 421 -17.63 -20.41 28.56
CA PHE A 421 -16.73 -20.42 29.72
C PHE A 421 -17.54 -20.58 31.01
N LEU A 422 -17.30 -21.65 31.74
CA LEU A 422 -17.92 -21.91 33.04
C LEU A 422 -16.93 -21.60 34.15
N HIS A 423 -17.26 -20.61 34.98
CA HIS A 423 -16.40 -20.15 36.08
C HIS A 423 -17.02 -20.53 37.43
N SER A 424 -16.18 -20.97 38.37
CA SER A 424 -16.55 -21.24 39.77
C SER A 424 -15.40 -20.91 40.71
N ILE A 425 -15.72 -20.60 41.98
CA ILE A 425 -14.74 -20.53 43.07
C ILE A 425 -14.76 -21.88 43.76
N THR A 426 -13.61 -22.55 43.81
CA THR A 426 -13.49 -23.90 44.39
C THR A 426 -12.96 -23.89 45.81
N ASP A 427 -12.28 -22.81 46.22
CA ASP A 427 -11.74 -22.70 47.57
C ASP A 427 -11.54 -21.24 47.98
N THR A 428 -11.52 -20.96 49.28
CA THR A 428 -11.26 -19.62 49.83
C THR A 428 -10.54 -19.73 51.18
N TRP A 429 -9.46 -18.98 51.35
CA TRP A 429 -8.73 -18.93 52.63
C TRP A 429 -8.15 -17.53 52.89
N THR A 430 -7.76 -17.25 54.12
CA THR A 430 -7.23 -15.93 54.52
C THR A 430 -5.85 -16.08 55.13
N VAL A 431 -4.92 -15.22 54.72
CA VAL A 431 -3.59 -15.10 55.34
C VAL A 431 -3.40 -13.65 55.78
N GLY A 432 -3.26 -13.41 57.09
CA GLY A 432 -3.23 -12.07 57.66
C GLY A 432 -4.57 -11.35 57.48
N ARG A 433 -4.56 -10.16 56.86
CA ARG A 433 -5.79 -9.40 56.52
C ARG A 433 -6.27 -9.65 55.08
N THR A 434 -5.66 -10.60 54.38
CA THR A 434 -5.85 -10.78 52.93
C THR A 434 -6.57 -12.09 52.65
N SER A 435 -7.70 -12.00 51.94
CA SER A 435 -8.48 -13.16 51.49
C SER A 435 -8.08 -13.60 50.09
N TYR A 436 -7.91 -14.91 49.93
CA TYR A 436 -7.50 -15.60 48.72
C TYR A 436 -8.63 -16.50 48.24
N TYR A 437 -8.86 -16.52 46.93
CA TYR A 437 -9.89 -17.31 46.28
C TYR A 437 -9.26 -18.17 45.20
N ARG A 438 -9.57 -19.47 45.18
CA ARG A 438 -9.19 -20.38 44.11
C ARG A 438 -10.31 -20.43 43.09
N HIS A 439 -10.01 -20.04 41.86
CA HIS A 439 -10.98 -20.06 40.77
C HIS A 439 -10.70 -21.23 39.83
N LYS A 440 -11.78 -21.84 39.33
CA LYS A 440 -11.77 -22.88 38.30
C LYS A 440 -12.58 -22.39 37.11
N VAL A 441 -11.97 -22.40 35.93
CA VAL A 441 -12.62 -22.06 34.66
C VAL A 441 -12.58 -23.27 33.73
N ILE A 442 -13.73 -23.69 33.22
CA ILE A 442 -13.88 -24.80 32.26
C ILE A 442 -14.36 -24.23 30.93
N ILE A 443 -13.66 -24.56 29.86
CA ILE A 443 -14.01 -24.14 28.49
C ILE A 443 -14.79 -25.29 27.83
N LYS A 444 -16.03 -25.03 27.40
CA LYS A 444 -16.86 -25.99 26.66
C LYS A 444 -17.03 -25.57 25.22
N ASN A 445 -16.80 -26.51 24.29
CA ASN A 445 -17.19 -26.36 22.89
C ASN A 445 -18.63 -26.87 22.72
N VAL A 446 -19.50 -26.02 22.18
CA VAL A 446 -20.93 -26.30 22.00
C VAL A 446 -21.33 -26.46 20.52
N SER A 447 -20.36 -26.49 19.59
CA SER A 447 -20.62 -26.63 18.15
C SER A 447 -20.89 -28.08 17.73
N GLN A 448 -21.98 -28.30 16.98
CA GLN A 448 -22.34 -29.61 16.43
C GLN A 448 -21.53 -30.03 15.19
N TRP A 449 -20.70 -29.15 14.62
CA TRP A 449 -20.00 -29.38 13.34
C TRP A 449 -18.46 -29.46 13.45
N LEU A 450 -17.92 -29.36 14.66
CA LEU A 450 -16.49 -29.54 14.94
C LEU A 450 -16.29 -30.84 15.73
N LYS A 451 -15.86 -31.91 15.05
CA LYS A 451 -15.52 -33.21 15.65
C LYS A 451 -14.03 -33.38 16.02
N ILE A 452 -13.31 -32.28 16.27
CA ILE A 452 -11.91 -32.34 16.73
C ILE A 452 -11.70 -31.34 17.86
N LEU A 453 -12.22 -31.68 19.05
CA LEU A 453 -11.65 -31.23 20.32
C LEU A 453 -11.74 -32.39 21.30
N LYS A 454 -10.59 -32.81 21.85
CA LYS A 454 -10.56 -33.53 23.13
C LYS A 454 -10.14 -32.51 24.20
N PRO A 455 -11.09 -32.01 25.02
CA PRO A 455 -10.82 -30.99 26.04
C PRO A 455 -10.41 -31.64 27.37
N SER A 456 -9.34 -31.14 28.01
CA SER A 456 -9.06 -31.38 29.44
C SER A 456 -7.85 -30.62 30.02
N SER A 457 -7.57 -29.39 29.57
CA SER A 457 -6.63 -28.51 30.30
C SER A 457 -7.40 -27.67 31.33
N GLU A 458 -7.34 -28.09 32.59
CA GLU A 458 -7.80 -27.27 33.72
C GLU A 458 -6.77 -26.17 34.00
N CYS A 459 -7.21 -24.91 33.98
CA CYS A 459 -6.42 -23.80 34.49
C CYS A 459 -6.95 -23.42 35.88
N SER A 460 -6.13 -23.65 36.91
CA SER A 460 -6.40 -23.19 38.27
C SER A 460 -5.50 -22.01 38.59
N PHE A 461 -6.08 -20.91 39.05
CA PHE A 461 -5.32 -19.75 39.51
C PHE A 461 -5.89 -19.24 40.84
N VAL A 462 -5.01 -18.62 41.62
CA VAL A 462 -5.31 -18.07 42.94
C VAL A 462 -5.36 -16.56 42.83
N TYR A 463 -6.49 -15.97 43.20
CA TYR A 463 -6.72 -14.54 43.16
C TYR A 463 -6.73 -13.94 44.58
N ILE A 464 -6.17 -12.73 44.71
CA ILE A 464 -6.21 -11.92 45.95
C ILE A 464 -7.21 -10.79 45.74
N GLN A 465 -8.22 -10.70 46.61
CA GLN A 465 -9.24 -9.67 46.51
C GLN A 465 -8.65 -8.28 46.75
N GLY A 466 -8.68 -7.43 45.72
CA GLY A 466 -8.15 -6.05 45.73
C GLY A 466 -6.85 -5.83 44.95
N GLY A 467 -6.26 -6.88 44.35
CA GLY A 467 -5.11 -6.77 43.43
C GLY A 467 -5.50 -6.61 41.95
N PRO A 468 -4.53 -6.31 41.05
CA PRO A 468 -4.75 -6.22 39.60
C PRO A 468 -5.45 -7.47 39.05
N GLN A 469 -6.48 -7.28 38.22
CA GLN A 469 -7.22 -8.40 37.62
C GLN A 469 -6.30 -9.19 36.68
N ALA A 470 -6.28 -10.53 36.82
CA ALA A 470 -5.59 -11.39 35.86
C ALA A 470 -6.42 -11.48 34.57
N GLU A 471 -5.87 -10.99 33.47
CA GLU A 471 -6.47 -11.12 32.14
C GLU A 471 -6.07 -12.49 31.55
N ILE A 472 -7.07 -13.34 31.32
CA ILE A 472 -6.84 -14.66 30.71
C ILE A 472 -7.10 -14.54 29.21
N SER A 473 -6.03 -14.64 28.41
CA SER A 473 -6.12 -14.68 26.96
C SER A 473 -5.72 -16.07 26.43
N VAL A 474 -6.51 -16.60 25.49
CA VAL A 474 -6.19 -17.85 24.78
C VAL A 474 -5.19 -17.51 23.68
N GLN A 475 -3.92 -17.89 23.88
CA GLN A 475 -2.83 -17.51 22.98
C GLN A 475 -2.84 -18.24 21.62
N SER A 476 -3.55 -19.38 21.49
CA SER A 476 -3.80 -20.02 20.20
C SER A 476 -4.92 -21.08 20.27
N TYR A 477 -5.56 -21.31 19.13
CA TYR A 477 -6.41 -22.48 18.84
C TYR A 477 -5.92 -23.04 17.50
N HIS A 478 -5.69 -24.36 17.41
CA HIS A 478 -5.23 -25.02 16.19
C HIS A 478 -6.38 -25.31 15.22
#